data_AF-A0AAV5I434-F1
#
_entry.id   AF-A0AAV5I434-F1
#
_cell.length_a   1.000
_cell.length_b   1.000
_cell.length_c   1.000
_cell.angle_alpha   90.00
_cell.angle_beta   90.00
_cell.angle_gamma   90.00
#
_symmetry.space_group_name_H-M   'P 1'
#
loop_
_entity.id
_entity.type
_entity.pdbx_description
1 polymer ?
#
loop_
_entity_poly.entity_id
_entity_poly.type
_entity_poly.pdbx_seq_one_letter_code
_entity_poly.pdbx_strand_id
1 'polypeptide(L)'
;MHKVFGLTSLKACDSDGNGNNGPGSVTVDQLVGTFSSDPSLIAFAQLCCDPSWNSRSDVDFHEFCLQVLFECISKDRPALLQVYLSLYTTIGSMAEQVSNGTTIVHDSLSVSSLKIALTYNEALLSGRLANSKGGIVQSIFLGSLRKRMEEILKGLDGLKDYFHNYLELGRWPHNGSLGERSSILFSWYLQWFGVPAPSVIKAAVSRIKPKISSSCSVPLLCLLLPGAHVSAIDEIDKCLVSSDIG
;
A
#
# COMPACT_ATOMS: atom_id res chain seq x y z
N MET A 1 -24.54 -15.72 -18.42
CA MET A 1 -23.49 -15.20 -19.33
C MET A 1 -22.97 -13.89 -18.74
N HIS A 2 -21.80 -13.92 -18.08
CA HIS A 2 -21.11 -12.72 -17.59
C HIS A 2 -20.41 -12.05 -18.79
N LYS A 3 -21.01 -11.00 -19.36
CA LYS A 3 -20.30 -10.12 -20.29
C LYS A 3 -19.59 -9.07 -19.43
N VAL A 4 -18.30 -9.29 -19.22
CA VAL A 4 -17.41 -8.32 -18.58
C VAL A 4 -17.52 -7.04 -19.41
N PHE A 5 -18.06 -5.97 -18.81
CA PHE A 5 -17.98 -4.63 -19.39
C PHE A 5 -16.50 -4.29 -19.50
N GLY A 6 -15.98 -4.32 -20.73
CA GLY A 6 -14.62 -3.86 -21.00
C GLY A 6 -14.54 -2.38 -20.69
N LEU A 7 -13.69 -2.02 -19.74
CA LEU A 7 -13.37 -0.63 -19.35
C LEU A 7 -12.96 0.25 -20.54
N THR A 8 -12.61 -0.36 -21.67
CA THR A 8 -12.24 0.28 -22.94
C THR A 8 -13.43 0.81 -23.77
N SER A 9 -14.69 0.54 -23.37
CA SER A 9 -15.88 0.94 -24.14
C SER A 9 -16.62 2.17 -23.58
N LEU A 10 -16.18 2.74 -22.46
CA LEU A 10 -16.81 3.93 -21.86
C LEU A 10 -16.24 5.18 -22.51
N LYS A 11 -16.99 5.80 -23.41
CA LYS A 11 -16.67 7.12 -23.97
C LYS A 11 -17.58 8.17 -23.32
N ALA A 12 -17.05 9.38 -23.17
CA ALA A 12 -17.72 10.53 -22.56
C ALA A 12 -19.03 10.91 -23.24
N CYS A 13 -19.90 11.61 -22.52
CA CYS A 13 -20.92 12.47 -23.12
C CYS A 13 -20.21 13.63 -23.84
N ASP A 14 -20.03 13.53 -25.16
CA ASP A 14 -19.69 14.69 -25.97
C ASP A 14 -20.85 15.70 -25.89
N SER A 15 -20.62 16.85 -25.27
CA SER A 15 -21.58 17.95 -25.24
C SER A 15 -21.48 18.86 -26.47
N ASP A 16 -20.65 18.50 -27.45
CA ASP A 16 -20.61 19.20 -28.73
C ASP A 16 -21.55 18.55 -29.73
N GLY A 17 -22.56 19.31 -30.12
CA GLY A 17 -23.58 18.89 -31.07
C GLY A 17 -22.98 18.48 -32.40
N ASN A 18 -22.78 17.18 -32.60
CA ASN A 18 -22.95 16.54 -33.90
C ASN A 18 -23.22 15.05 -33.71
N GLY A 19 -24.40 14.62 -34.12
CA GLY A 19 -24.86 13.24 -33.96
C GLY A 19 -23.98 12.26 -34.74
N ASN A 20 -23.24 11.43 -34.01
CA ASN A 20 -22.87 10.07 -34.42
C ASN A 20 -22.33 9.27 -33.23
N ASN A 21 -23.13 9.15 -32.16
CA ASN A 21 -22.90 8.13 -31.14
C ASN A 21 -23.32 6.78 -31.73
N GLY A 22 -22.35 5.90 -31.99
CA GLY A 22 -22.62 4.52 -32.37
C GLY A 22 -23.52 3.83 -31.31
N PRO A 23 -24.40 2.90 -31.70
CA PRO A 23 -25.54 2.42 -30.89
C PRO A 23 -25.17 1.47 -29.72
N GLY A 24 -23.99 1.60 -29.12
CA GLY A 24 -23.51 0.66 -28.09
C GLY A 24 -22.55 1.21 -27.04
N SER A 25 -22.24 2.52 -27.01
CA SER A 25 -21.40 3.11 -25.98
C SER A 25 -22.24 3.53 -24.78
N VAL A 26 -22.23 2.74 -23.71
CA VAL A 26 -22.82 3.12 -22.41
C VAL A 26 -21.89 4.15 -21.78
N THR A 27 -22.41 5.30 -21.36
CA THR A 27 -21.62 6.31 -20.62
C THR A 27 -21.58 5.98 -19.13
N VAL A 28 -20.57 6.50 -18.40
CA VAL A 28 -20.49 6.31 -16.94
C VAL A 28 -21.74 6.85 -16.27
N ASP A 29 -22.25 8.01 -16.69
CA ASP A 29 -23.48 8.61 -16.14
C ASP A 29 -24.71 7.73 -16.37
N GLN A 30 -24.84 7.13 -17.56
CA GLN A 30 -25.93 6.20 -17.85
C GLN A 30 -25.85 4.95 -16.97
N LEU A 31 -24.64 4.43 -16.74
CA LEU A 31 -24.44 3.30 -15.84
C LEU A 31 -24.83 3.66 -14.41
N VAL A 32 -24.29 4.75 -13.85
CA VAL A 32 -24.58 5.12 -12.47
C VAL A 32 -26.07 5.44 -12.30
N GLY A 33 -26.67 6.19 -13.21
CA GLY A 33 -28.10 6.51 -13.17
C GLY A 33 -29.02 5.31 -13.33
N THR A 34 -28.56 4.22 -13.95
CA THR A 34 -29.35 2.98 -14.09
C THR A 34 -29.18 2.05 -12.89
N PHE A 35 -27.98 1.96 -12.33
CA PHE A 35 -27.62 0.95 -11.33
C PHE A 35 -27.47 1.48 -9.91
N SER A 36 -27.55 2.79 -9.69
CA SER A 36 -27.43 3.40 -8.37
C SER A 36 -28.30 4.65 -8.24
N SER A 37 -28.80 4.87 -7.03
CA SER A 37 -29.42 6.14 -6.62
C SER A 37 -28.66 6.78 -5.45
N ASP A 38 -27.48 6.25 -5.11
CA ASP A 38 -26.64 6.79 -4.04
C ASP A 38 -25.97 8.11 -4.49
N PRO A 39 -26.22 9.23 -3.78
CA PRO A 39 -25.66 10.52 -4.15
C PRO A 39 -24.12 10.56 -4.18
N SER A 40 -23.45 9.74 -3.35
CA SER A 40 -21.99 9.68 -3.28
C SER A 40 -21.40 9.07 -4.55
N LEU A 41 -22.00 7.98 -5.04
CA LEU A 41 -21.56 7.35 -6.30
C LEU A 41 -21.86 8.21 -7.52
N ILE A 42 -22.98 8.93 -7.52
CA ILE A 42 -23.33 9.88 -8.58
C ILE A 42 -22.32 11.04 -8.61
N ALA A 43 -22.07 11.67 -7.47
CA ALA A 43 -21.11 12.77 -7.38
C ALA A 43 -19.68 12.32 -7.74
N PHE A 44 -19.28 11.12 -7.32
CA PHE A 44 -17.98 10.55 -7.65
C PHE A 44 -17.80 10.27 -9.14
N ALA A 45 -18.83 9.73 -9.80
CA ALA A 45 -18.79 9.50 -11.23
C ALA A 45 -18.62 10.82 -12.01
N GLN A 46 -19.38 11.84 -11.64
CA GLN A 46 -19.31 13.16 -12.26
C GLN A 46 -17.95 13.85 -12.05
N LEU A 47 -17.35 13.70 -10.86
CA LEU A 47 -16.11 14.38 -10.54
C LEU A 47 -14.86 13.63 -11.03
N CYS A 48 -14.78 12.33 -10.77
CA CYS A 48 -13.55 11.55 -10.92
C CYS A 48 -13.54 10.66 -12.17
N CYS A 49 -14.72 10.38 -12.74
CA CYS A 49 -14.86 9.54 -13.93
C CYS A 49 -15.27 10.34 -15.18
N ASP A 50 -15.42 11.66 -15.07
CA ASP A 50 -15.57 12.54 -16.22
C ASP A 50 -14.18 12.85 -16.81
N PRO A 51 -13.89 12.43 -18.05
CA PRO A 51 -12.61 12.72 -18.70
C PRO A 51 -12.40 14.21 -18.98
N SER A 52 -13.45 15.04 -18.96
CA SER A 52 -13.34 16.50 -19.13
C SER A 52 -12.73 17.19 -17.91
N TRP A 53 -12.90 16.62 -16.72
CA TRP A 53 -12.36 17.16 -15.47
C TRP A 53 -10.84 17.12 -15.44
N ASN A 54 -10.22 16.12 -16.10
CA ASN A 54 -8.79 15.90 -16.03
C ASN A 54 -8.08 16.10 -17.38
N SER A 55 -7.99 17.37 -17.81
CA SER A 55 -7.10 17.77 -18.91
C SER A 55 -5.60 17.63 -18.60
N ARG A 56 -5.23 17.09 -17.42
CA ARG A 56 -3.84 16.87 -16.98
C ARG A 56 -3.62 15.48 -16.34
N SER A 57 -3.17 14.54 -17.17
CA SER A 57 -2.00 13.68 -16.92
C SER A 57 -2.01 12.56 -15.86
N ASP A 58 -3.14 12.04 -15.37
CA ASP A 58 -3.11 10.80 -14.57
C ASP A 58 -4.15 9.77 -15.05
N VAL A 59 -3.77 9.07 -16.12
CA VAL A 59 -4.56 7.97 -16.71
C VAL A 59 -4.76 6.84 -15.70
N ASP A 60 -3.76 6.58 -14.85
CA ASP A 60 -3.79 5.53 -13.85
C ASP A 60 -4.83 5.83 -12.76
N PHE A 61 -4.93 7.10 -12.34
CA PHE A 61 -5.96 7.52 -11.38
C PHE A 61 -7.38 7.42 -11.95
N HIS A 62 -7.58 7.80 -13.22
CA HIS A 62 -8.88 7.68 -13.86
C HIS A 62 -9.32 6.22 -14.00
N GLU A 63 -8.42 5.34 -14.44
CA GLU A 63 -8.70 3.90 -14.51
C GLU A 63 -9.04 3.32 -13.13
N PHE A 64 -8.28 3.71 -12.10
CA PHE A 64 -8.58 3.36 -10.72
C PHE A 64 -9.98 3.82 -10.29
N CYS A 65 -10.36 5.07 -10.58
CA CYS A 65 -11.68 5.61 -10.22
C CYS A 65 -12.81 4.80 -10.87
N LEU A 66 -12.67 4.45 -12.16
CA LEU A 66 -13.63 3.60 -12.85
C LEU A 66 -13.75 2.23 -12.18
N GLN A 67 -12.62 1.56 -11.90
CA GLN A 67 -12.63 0.23 -11.25
C GLN A 67 -13.33 0.24 -9.89
N VAL A 68 -13.08 1.27 -9.08
CA VAL A 68 -13.72 1.44 -7.75
C VAL A 68 -15.22 1.72 -7.89
N LEU A 69 -15.60 2.59 -8.83
CA LEU A 69 -17.01 2.90 -9.11
C LEU A 69 -17.78 1.64 -9.50
N PHE A 70 -17.25 0.86 -10.45
CA PHE A 70 -17.86 -0.39 -10.89
C PHE A 70 -18.07 -1.38 -9.75
N GLU A 71 -17.07 -1.52 -8.88
CA GLU A 71 -17.20 -2.40 -7.73
C GLU A 71 -18.25 -1.94 -6.73
N CYS A 72 -18.23 -0.64 -6.38
CA CYS A 72 -19.14 -0.10 -5.38
C CYS A 72 -20.61 -0.19 -5.85
N ILE A 73 -20.86 0.03 -7.14
CA ILE A 73 -22.17 -0.19 -7.76
C ILE A 73 -22.53 -1.69 -7.76
N SER A 74 -21.63 -2.55 -8.26
CA SER A 74 -21.92 -3.97 -8.45
C SER A 74 -22.15 -4.73 -7.13
N LYS A 75 -21.55 -4.27 -6.04
CA LYS A 75 -21.65 -4.88 -4.71
C LYS A 75 -22.60 -4.16 -3.76
N ASP A 76 -23.21 -3.05 -4.21
CA ASP A 76 -24.03 -2.16 -3.38
C ASP A 76 -23.31 -1.71 -2.09
N ARG A 77 -22.11 -1.13 -2.26
CA ARG A 77 -21.23 -0.70 -1.16
C ARG A 77 -20.65 0.70 -1.37
N PRO A 78 -21.48 1.75 -1.45
CA PRO A 78 -21.01 3.13 -1.66
C PRO A 78 -20.02 3.61 -0.59
N ALA A 79 -20.17 3.15 0.67
CA ALA A 79 -19.27 3.53 1.77
C ALA A 79 -17.80 3.10 1.57
N LEU A 80 -17.52 2.11 0.72
CA LEU A 80 -16.14 1.67 0.45
C LEU A 80 -15.37 2.64 -0.43
N LEU A 81 -16.06 3.52 -1.15
CA LEU A 81 -15.44 4.51 -2.01
C LEU A 81 -14.39 5.35 -1.25
N GLN A 82 -14.74 5.78 -0.04
CA GLN A 82 -13.84 6.56 0.82
C GLN A 82 -12.62 5.74 1.26
N VAL A 83 -12.78 4.44 1.52
CA VAL A 83 -11.68 3.54 1.90
C VAL A 83 -10.70 3.39 0.72
N TYR A 84 -11.21 3.16 -0.49
CA TYR A 84 -10.39 3.09 -1.70
C TYR A 84 -9.59 4.37 -1.94
N LEU A 85 -10.27 5.52 -1.92
CA LEU A 85 -9.64 6.82 -2.12
C LEU A 85 -8.61 7.13 -1.03
N SER A 86 -8.93 6.82 0.23
CA SER A 86 -8.00 7.01 1.34
C SER A 86 -6.74 6.18 1.16
N LEU A 87 -6.85 4.90 0.81
CA LEU A 87 -5.69 4.04 0.60
C LEU A 87 -4.85 4.48 -0.60
N TYR A 88 -5.49 4.86 -1.71
CA TYR A 88 -4.81 5.34 -2.92
C TYR A 88 -4.06 6.64 -2.66
N THR A 89 -4.71 7.62 -2.02
CA THR A 89 -4.08 8.92 -1.71
C THR A 89 -2.99 8.79 -0.66
N THR A 90 -3.16 7.91 0.33
CA THR A 90 -2.12 7.62 1.33
C THR A 90 -0.84 7.13 0.66
N ILE A 91 -0.92 6.10 -0.18
CA ILE A 91 0.28 5.56 -0.84
C ILE A 91 0.89 6.58 -1.83
N GLY A 92 0.04 7.36 -2.51
CA GLY A 92 0.47 8.44 -3.40
C GLY A 92 1.26 9.51 -2.66
N SER A 93 0.74 9.97 -1.52
CA SER A 93 1.41 10.97 -0.67
C SER A 93 2.72 10.44 -0.08
N MET A 94 2.78 9.17 0.31
CA MET A 94 4.02 8.53 0.76
C MET A 94 5.08 8.49 -0.35
N ALA A 95 4.68 8.16 -1.58
CA ALA A 95 5.58 8.18 -2.73
C ALA A 95 6.10 9.61 -3.01
N GLU A 96 5.20 10.59 -3.00
CA GLU A 96 5.56 11.99 -3.21
C GLU A 96 6.55 12.50 -2.16
N GLN A 97 6.40 12.10 -0.89
CA GLN A 97 7.34 12.46 0.17
C GLN A 97 8.74 11.88 -0.03
N VAL A 98 8.85 10.71 -0.65
CA VAL A 98 10.15 10.12 -1.01
C VAL A 98 10.75 10.85 -2.21
N SER A 99 9.95 11.24 -3.20
CA SER A 99 10.43 11.91 -4.43
C SER A 99 10.73 13.41 -4.26
N ASN A 100 9.81 14.17 -3.66
CA ASN A 100 9.83 15.65 -3.66
C ASN A 100 10.48 16.26 -2.41
N GLY A 101 10.88 15.44 -1.43
CA GLY A 101 11.59 15.91 -0.24
C GLY A 101 10.76 16.72 0.76
N THR A 102 9.50 17.00 0.46
CA THR A 102 8.60 17.77 1.32
C THR A 102 7.84 16.81 2.23
N THR A 103 8.00 16.91 3.55
CA THR A 103 7.29 16.07 4.54
C THR A 103 5.86 16.57 4.71
N ILE A 104 4.92 15.92 4.04
CA ILE A 104 3.48 16.25 4.11
C ILE A 104 2.76 15.35 5.12
N VAL A 105 3.20 14.10 5.32
CA VAL A 105 2.57 13.13 6.24
C VAL A 105 3.54 12.77 7.34
N HIS A 106 3.27 13.27 8.55
CA HIS A 106 4.02 12.94 9.75
C HIS A 106 3.51 11.66 10.46
N ASP A 107 2.48 10.99 9.92
CA ASP A 107 1.78 9.93 10.64
C ASP A 107 2.18 8.52 10.18
N SER A 108 2.81 7.77 11.10
CA SER A 108 3.11 6.34 10.95
C SER A 108 1.85 5.45 10.99
N LEU A 109 0.70 5.99 11.42
CA LEU A 109 -0.58 5.28 11.39
C LEU A 109 -1.00 4.90 9.97
N SER A 110 -0.56 5.63 8.95
CA SER A 110 -0.79 5.33 7.53
C SER A 110 -0.33 3.92 7.17
N VAL A 111 0.85 3.53 7.65
CA VAL A 111 1.43 2.19 7.43
C VAL A 111 0.59 1.12 8.16
N SER A 112 0.17 1.39 9.40
CA SER A 112 -0.72 0.50 10.16
C SER A 112 -2.05 0.29 9.44
N SER A 113 -2.67 1.36 8.94
CA SER A 113 -3.96 1.30 8.24
C SER A 113 -3.87 0.40 7.00
N LEU A 114 -2.80 0.57 6.21
CA LEU A 114 -2.54 -0.30 5.05
C LEU A 114 -2.29 -1.76 5.47
N LYS A 115 -1.50 -2.00 6.52
CA LYS A 115 -1.26 -3.35 7.03
C LYS A 115 -2.54 -4.02 7.52
N ILE A 116 -3.42 -3.29 8.21
CA ILE A 116 -4.71 -3.82 8.66
C ILE A 116 -5.56 -4.24 7.47
N ALA A 117 -5.65 -3.41 6.43
CA ALA A 117 -6.39 -3.75 5.21
C ALA A 117 -5.84 -5.03 4.53
N LEU A 118 -4.51 -5.16 4.45
CA LEU A 118 -3.85 -6.35 3.92
C LEU A 118 -4.09 -7.59 4.77
N THR A 119 -3.90 -7.51 6.09
CA THR A 119 -4.10 -8.64 7.01
C THR A 119 -5.55 -9.08 7.04
N TYR A 120 -6.49 -8.15 6.97
CA TYR A 120 -7.92 -8.47 6.85
C TYR A 120 -8.19 -9.28 5.57
N ASN A 121 -7.66 -8.83 4.43
CA ASN A 121 -7.85 -9.51 3.15
C ASN A 121 -7.19 -10.90 3.14
N GLU A 122 -6.00 -11.04 3.71
CA GLU A 122 -5.31 -12.33 3.86
C GLU A 122 -6.08 -13.30 4.77
N ALA A 123 -6.61 -12.81 5.91
CA ALA A 123 -7.45 -13.60 6.80
C ALA A 123 -8.75 -14.06 6.11
N LEU A 124 -9.29 -13.23 5.21
CA LEU A 124 -10.44 -13.59 4.39
C LEU A 124 -10.09 -14.68 3.36
N LEU A 125 -9.02 -14.47 2.58
CA LEU A 125 -8.60 -15.41 1.53
C LEU A 125 -8.18 -16.77 2.10
N SER A 126 -7.58 -16.78 3.30
CA SER A 126 -7.20 -18.01 4.01
C SER A 126 -8.38 -18.74 4.67
N GLY A 127 -9.61 -18.23 4.54
CA GLY A 127 -10.81 -18.86 5.10
C GLY A 127 -10.94 -18.74 6.62
N ARG A 128 -10.05 -17.99 7.29
CA ARG A 128 -10.13 -17.75 8.74
C ARG A 128 -11.36 -16.92 9.12
N LEU A 129 -11.85 -16.10 8.20
CA LEU A 129 -13.08 -15.32 8.36
C LEU A 129 -14.27 -16.07 7.72
N ALA A 130 -14.77 -17.08 8.43
CA ALA A 130 -15.75 -18.04 7.92
C ALA A 130 -17.13 -17.47 7.49
N ASN A 131 -17.45 -16.21 7.82
CA ASN A 131 -18.80 -15.64 7.62
C ASN A 131 -18.83 -14.31 6.81
N SER A 132 -17.73 -13.89 6.19
CA SER A 132 -17.73 -12.62 5.47
C SER A 132 -18.41 -12.77 4.09
N LYS A 133 -19.55 -12.10 3.90
CA LYS A 133 -20.32 -12.03 2.62
C LYS A 133 -19.58 -11.22 1.52
N GLY A 134 -18.26 -11.36 1.43
CA GLY A 134 -17.40 -10.69 0.45
C GLY A 134 -16.44 -9.68 1.08
N GLY A 135 -15.20 -9.63 0.56
CA GLY A 135 -14.13 -8.78 1.09
C GLY A 135 -14.42 -7.29 1.08
N ILE A 136 -13.79 -6.57 2.01
CA ILE A 136 -13.93 -5.12 2.17
C ILE A 136 -13.35 -4.39 0.96
N VAL A 137 -12.20 -4.85 0.46
CA VAL A 137 -11.48 -4.25 -0.68
C VAL A 137 -11.01 -5.37 -1.60
N GLN A 138 -10.91 -5.11 -2.90
CA GLN A 138 -10.36 -5.99 -3.92
C GLN A 138 -8.94 -6.41 -3.56
N SER A 139 -8.69 -7.72 -3.60
CA SER A 139 -7.37 -8.29 -3.33
C SER A 139 -6.31 -7.81 -4.31
N ILE A 140 -6.66 -7.64 -5.59
CA ILE A 140 -5.74 -7.16 -6.63
C ILE A 140 -5.28 -5.73 -6.32
N PHE A 141 -6.22 -4.84 -5.97
CA PHE A 141 -5.90 -3.47 -5.57
C PHE A 141 -5.03 -3.44 -4.31
N LEU A 142 -5.37 -4.20 -3.27
CA LEU A 142 -4.53 -4.29 -2.08
C LEU A 142 -3.13 -4.84 -2.40
N GLY A 143 -3.05 -5.82 -3.30
CA GLY A 143 -1.78 -6.37 -3.79
C GLY A 143 -0.92 -5.31 -4.52
N SER A 144 -1.54 -4.45 -5.34
CA SER A 144 -0.81 -3.37 -6.01
C SER A 144 -0.32 -2.31 -5.01
N LEU A 145 -1.12 -1.98 -3.99
CA LEU A 145 -0.70 -1.09 -2.90
C LEU A 145 0.48 -1.67 -2.10
N ARG A 146 0.45 -2.97 -1.78
CA ARG A 146 1.57 -3.67 -1.11
C ARG A 146 2.85 -3.51 -1.93
N LYS A 147 2.78 -3.80 -3.24
CA LYS A 147 3.93 -3.70 -4.13
C LYS A 147 4.47 -2.27 -4.20
N ARG A 148 3.60 -1.28 -4.35
CA ARG A 148 3.98 0.14 -4.38
C ARG A 148 4.65 0.57 -3.07
N MET A 149 4.14 0.12 -1.92
CA MET A 149 4.77 0.39 -0.62
C MET A 149 6.18 -0.21 -0.53
N GLU A 150 6.36 -1.45 -0.98
CA GLU A 150 7.68 -2.08 -1.00
C GLU A 150 8.65 -1.37 -1.95
N GLU A 151 8.18 -0.88 -3.10
CA GLU A 151 8.98 -0.07 -4.03
C GLU A 151 9.40 1.27 -3.43
N ILE A 152 8.48 1.96 -2.75
CA ILE A 152 8.77 3.19 -2.00
C ILE A 152 9.88 2.91 -0.98
N LEU A 153 9.74 1.85 -0.16
CA LEU A 153 10.72 1.49 0.86
C LEU A 153 12.08 1.06 0.29
N LYS A 154 12.12 0.39 -0.88
CA LYS A 154 13.36 0.02 -1.56
C LYS A 154 14.10 1.22 -2.14
N GLY A 155 13.38 2.29 -2.48
CA GLY A 155 13.96 3.54 -2.99
C GLY A 155 14.54 4.46 -1.91
N LEU A 156 14.54 4.07 -0.63
CA LEU A 156 15.14 4.87 0.45
C LEU A 156 16.67 4.78 0.41
N ASP A 157 17.31 5.90 0.08
CA ASP A 157 18.75 6.06 0.19
C ASP A 157 19.22 5.99 1.66
N GLY A 158 20.36 5.34 1.90
CA GLY A 158 20.97 5.24 3.23
C GLY A 158 20.25 4.31 4.22
N LEU A 159 19.21 3.60 3.80
CA LEU A 159 18.44 2.69 4.65
C LEU A 159 19.30 1.66 5.38
N LYS A 160 20.32 1.12 4.72
CA LYS A 160 21.26 0.16 5.30
C LYS A 160 22.03 0.75 6.48
N ASP A 161 22.49 1.99 6.36
CA ASP A 161 23.25 2.66 7.42
C ASP A 161 22.36 3.00 8.60
N TYR A 162 21.12 3.46 8.34
CA TYR A 162 20.13 3.69 9.38
C TYR A 162 19.78 2.40 10.12
N PHE A 163 19.59 1.30 9.39
CA PHE A 163 19.30 0.01 9.97
C PHE A 163 20.45 -0.51 10.83
N HIS A 164 21.69 -0.44 10.32
CA HIS A 164 22.88 -0.83 11.07
C HIS A 164 23.03 -0.01 12.37
N ASN A 165 22.88 1.32 12.30
CA ASN A 165 22.95 2.20 13.47
C ASN A 165 21.82 1.93 14.48
N TYR A 166 20.64 1.57 14.00
CA TYR A 166 19.52 1.18 14.85
C TYR A 166 19.78 -0.15 15.58
N LEU A 167 20.33 -1.15 14.88
CA LEU A 167 20.67 -2.44 15.49
C LEU A 167 21.79 -2.33 16.52
N GLU A 168 22.89 -1.67 16.16
CA GLU A 168 24.09 -1.57 17.00
C GLU A 168 23.91 -0.58 18.13
N LEU A 169 23.52 0.66 17.80
CA LEU A 169 23.49 1.77 18.75
C LEU A 169 22.11 2.06 19.33
N GLY A 170 21.05 1.46 18.78
CA GLY A 170 19.67 1.80 19.17
C GLY A 170 19.28 3.23 18.81
N ARG A 171 19.98 3.85 17.85
CA ARG A 171 19.81 5.27 17.51
C ARG A 171 18.94 5.45 16.27
N TRP A 172 18.16 6.52 16.29
CA TRP A 172 17.41 7.00 15.14
C TRP A 172 18.26 7.91 14.24
N PRO A 173 17.91 8.08 12.96
CA PRO A 173 18.54 9.07 12.09
C PRO A 173 18.38 10.50 12.66
N HIS A 174 19.45 11.15 13.14
CA HIS A 174 19.33 12.40 13.93
C HIS A 174 19.94 13.66 13.29
N ASN A 175 20.19 13.70 11.98
CA ASN A 175 20.91 14.81 11.36
C ASN A 175 19.97 15.93 10.83
N GLY A 176 19.53 16.85 11.69
CA GLY A 176 18.81 18.09 11.29
C GLY A 176 17.44 17.85 10.64
N SER A 177 16.97 18.79 9.81
CA SER A 177 15.68 18.68 9.09
C SER A 177 15.64 17.47 8.12
N LEU A 178 16.80 17.11 7.55
CA LEU A 178 16.96 15.87 6.78
C LEU A 178 16.80 14.62 7.69
N GLY A 179 17.23 14.71 8.94
CA GLY A 179 17.13 13.66 9.95
C GLY A 179 15.69 13.37 10.40
N GLU A 180 14.84 14.40 10.48
CA GLU A 180 13.41 14.20 10.80
C GLU A 180 12.71 13.39 9.70
N ARG A 181 12.93 13.77 8.43
CA ARG A 181 12.44 13.03 7.27
C ARG A 181 12.96 11.59 7.25
N SER A 182 14.28 11.41 7.41
CA SER A 182 14.88 10.07 7.46
C SER A 182 14.32 9.23 8.61
N SER A 183 14.01 9.84 9.75
CA SER A 183 13.38 9.16 10.89
C SER A 183 11.96 8.68 10.57
N ILE A 184 11.14 9.50 9.91
CA ILE A 184 9.79 9.12 9.48
C ILE A 184 9.86 7.96 8.48
N LEU A 185 10.68 8.10 7.43
CA LEU A 185 10.86 7.06 6.41
C LEU A 185 11.39 5.75 7.01
N PHE A 186 12.34 5.84 7.93
CA PHE A 186 12.86 4.68 8.64
C PHE A 186 11.79 4.05 9.56
N SER A 187 10.94 4.85 10.21
CA SER A 187 9.84 4.33 11.02
C SER A 187 8.85 3.51 10.17
N TRP A 188 8.58 3.94 8.93
CA TRP A 188 7.73 3.20 8.00
C TRP A 188 8.35 1.86 7.64
N TYR A 189 9.66 1.82 7.39
CA TYR A 189 10.38 0.57 7.13
C TYR A 189 10.27 -0.40 8.31
N LEU A 190 10.57 0.06 9.53
CA LEU A 190 10.51 -0.76 10.74
C LEU A 190 9.11 -1.34 10.94
N GLN A 191 8.08 -0.50 10.80
CA GLN A 191 6.70 -0.90 10.99
C GLN A 191 6.19 -1.82 9.88
N TRP A 192 6.57 -1.57 8.62
CA TRP A 192 6.16 -2.39 7.48
C TRP A 192 6.68 -3.81 7.63
N PHE A 193 7.98 -3.96 7.83
CA PHE A 193 8.65 -5.25 7.95
C PHE A 193 8.58 -5.85 9.36
N GLY A 194 7.91 -5.19 10.32
CA GLY A 194 7.75 -5.72 11.67
C GLY A 194 9.07 -5.89 12.41
N VAL A 195 10.01 -4.97 12.19
CA VAL A 195 11.33 -5.00 12.82
C VAL A 195 11.16 -4.78 14.32
N PRO A 196 11.63 -5.71 15.17
CA PRO A 196 11.52 -5.58 16.62
C PRO A 196 12.39 -4.46 17.19
N ALA A 197 12.17 -4.12 18.47
CA ALA A 197 13.03 -3.18 19.19
C ALA A 197 14.48 -3.72 19.28
N PRO A 198 15.51 -2.85 19.34
CA PRO A 198 16.91 -3.28 19.33
C PRO A 198 17.25 -4.20 20.52
N SER A 199 16.62 -3.98 21.68
CA SER A 199 16.79 -4.83 22.86
C SER A 199 16.30 -6.26 22.63
N VAL A 200 15.19 -6.44 21.92
CA VAL A 200 14.63 -7.75 21.58
C VAL A 200 15.54 -8.47 20.59
N ILE A 201 16.06 -7.74 19.59
CA ILE A 201 16.99 -8.30 18.60
C ILE A 201 18.29 -8.72 19.30
N LYS A 202 18.89 -7.86 20.15
CA LYS A 202 20.09 -8.20 20.91
C LYS A 202 19.91 -9.43 21.80
N ALA A 203 18.76 -9.55 22.46
CA ALA A 203 18.43 -10.72 23.27
C ALA A 203 18.24 -12.01 22.44
N ALA A 204 17.69 -11.90 21.23
CA ALA A 204 17.60 -13.03 20.30
C ALA A 204 19.00 -13.44 19.83
N VAL A 205 19.81 -12.48 19.38
CA VAL A 205 21.18 -12.70 18.90
C VAL A 205 22.06 -13.34 19.97
N SER A 206 22.01 -12.88 21.21
CA SER A 206 22.81 -13.45 22.30
C SER A 206 22.46 -14.91 22.60
N ARG A 207 21.23 -15.34 22.31
CA ARG A 207 20.80 -16.75 22.46
C ARG A 207 21.27 -17.63 21.30
N ILE A 208 21.43 -17.05 20.12
CA ILE A 208 21.88 -17.75 18.92
C ILE A 208 23.41 -17.84 18.91
N LYS A 209 24.15 -16.75 19.20
CA LYS A 209 25.63 -16.68 19.18
C LYS A 209 26.36 -17.95 19.68
N PRO A 210 26.05 -18.53 20.87
CA PRO A 210 26.75 -19.73 21.35
C PRO A 210 26.44 -21.02 20.56
N LYS A 211 25.44 -21.00 19.67
CA LYS A 211 24.94 -22.12 18.87
C LYS A 211 25.26 -21.98 17.38
N ILE A 212 25.88 -20.87 16.96
CA ILE A 212 26.24 -20.62 15.57
C ILE A 212 27.57 -21.32 15.29
N SER A 213 27.50 -22.54 14.77
CA SER A 213 28.60 -23.16 14.02
C SER A 213 28.37 -23.05 12.50
N SER A 214 27.29 -22.39 12.08
CA SER A 214 26.81 -22.31 10.70
C SER A 214 26.86 -20.89 10.15
N SER A 215 27.08 -20.76 8.84
CA SER A 215 27.11 -19.50 8.08
C SER A 215 25.75 -18.80 7.91
N CYS A 216 24.69 -19.28 8.58
CA CYS A 216 23.34 -18.75 8.44
C CYS A 216 22.54 -18.93 9.73
N SER A 217 22.03 -17.84 10.30
CA SER A 217 21.20 -17.84 11.52
C SER A 217 19.71 -17.57 11.24
N VAL A 218 19.35 -17.37 9.96
CA VAL A 218 17.99 -17.05 9.50
C VAL A 218 16.90 -17.95 10.10
N PRO A 219 17.01 -19.31 10.11
CA PRO A 219 15.95 -20.14 10.67
C PRO A 219 15.74 -19.92 12.18
N LEU A 220 16.81 -19.67 12.93
CA LEU A 220 16.76 -19.41 14.37
C LEU A 220 16.22 -18.01 14.65
N LEU A 221 16.57 -17.03 13.82
CA LEU A 221 16.01 -15.68 13.89
C LEU A 221 14.50 -15.69 13.60
N CYS A 222 14.04 -16.42 12.59
CA CYS A 222 12.61 -16.60 12.31
C CYS A 222 11.85 -17.20 13.50
N LEU A 223 12.47 -18.13 14.23
CA LEU A 223 11.88 -18.73 15.43
C LEU A 223 11.77 -17.73 16.59
N LEU A 224 12.82 -16.92 16.80
CA LEU A 224 12.89 -15.99 17.92
C LEU A 224 12.15 -14.67 17.67
N LEU A 225 11.97 -14.29 16.40
CA LEU A 225 11.35 -13.04 15.96
C LEU A 225 10.15 -13.32 15.01
N PRO A 226 9.11 -14.04 15.45
CA PRO A 226 8.04 -14.52 14.57
C PRO A 226 7.17 -13.42 13.93
N GLY A 227 7.22 -12.19 14.48
CA GLY A 227 6.51 -11.04 13.93
C GLY A 227 7.28 -10.27 12.86
N ALA A 228 8.56 -10.57 12.66
CA ALA A 228 9.41 -9.90 11.69
C ALA A 228 9.29 -10.55 10.31
N HIS A 229 9.24 -9.73 9.28
CA HIS A 229 9.21 -10.19 7.89
C HIS A 229 10.55 -10.80 7.50
N VAL A 230 10.54 -11.75 6.57
CA VAL A 230 11.76 -12.45 6.09
C VAL A 230 12.85 -11.47 5.61
N SER A 231 12.45 -10.36 4.98
CA SER A 231 13.39 -9.32 4.55
C SER A 231 14.11 -8.62 5.71
N ALA A 232 13.42 -8.40 6.83
CA ALA A 232 14.04 -7.85 8.03
C ALA A 232 14.97 -8.88 8.69
N ILE A 233 14.56 -10.15 8.73
CA ILE A 233 15.38 -11.24 9.25
C ILE A 233 16.69 -11.36 8.44
N ASP A 234 16.59 -11.32 7.12
CA ASP A 234 17.74 -11.39 6.21
C ASP A 234 18.72 -10.22 6.43
N GLU A 235 18.23 -8.99 6.60
CA GLU A 235 19.09 -7.85 6.93
C GLU A 235 19.71 -7.96 8.33
N ILE A 236 19.00 -8.49 9.32
CA ILE A 236 19.58 -8.78 10.65
C ILE A 236 20.71 -9.81 10.52
N ASP A 237 20.49 -10.91 9.80
CA ASP A 237 21.49 -11.97 9.60
C ASP A 237 22.75 -11.43 8.92
N LYS A 238 22.60 -10.60 7.87
CA LYS A 238 23.72 -9.92 7.21
C LYS A 238 24.54 -9.05 8.16
N CYS A 239 23.88 -8.27 9.01
CA CYS A 239 24.57 -7.45 10.01
C CYS A 239 25.36 -8.33 10.99
N LEU A 240 24.80 -9.45 11.45
CA LEU A 240 25.48 -10.38 12.36
C LEU A 240 26.74 -11.00 11.75
N VAL A 241 26.62 -11.51 10.51
CA VAL A 241 27.76 -12.11 9.80
C VAL A 241 28.85 -11.06 9.54
N SER A 242 28.46 -9.81 9.25
CA SER A 242 29.44 -8.73 9.04
C SER A 242 30.18 -8.32 10.33
N SER A 243 29.55 -8.44 11.50
CA SER A 243 30.17 -8.13 12.79
C SER A 243 31.15 -9.20 13.27
N ASP A 244 31.02 -10.45 12.82
CA ASP A 244 31.91 -11.57 13.20
C ASP A 244 33.21 -11.63 12.35
N ILE A 245 33.37 -10.73 11.36
CA ILE A 245 34.58 -10.61 10.52
C ILE A 245 35.54 -9.49 11.03
N GLY A 246 35.19 -8.83 12.15
CA GLY A 246 35.97 -7.76 12.78
C GLY A 246 36.85 -8.22 13.95
#